data_AF-A0A6A3RQJ2-F1
#
_entry.id   AF-A0A6A3RQJ2-F1
#
_cell.length_a   1.000
_cell.length_b   1.000
_cell.length_c   1.000
_cell.angle_alpha   90.00
_cell.angle_beta   90.00
_cell.angle_gamma   90.00
#
_symmetry.space_group_name_H-M   'P 1'
#
loop_
_entity.id
_entity.type
_entity.pdbx_description
1 polymer ?
#
loop_
_entity_poly.entity_id
_entity_poly.type
_entity_poly.pdbx_seq_one_letter_code
_entity_poly.pdbx_strand_id
1 'polypeptide(L)'
;MKPVAPFARGELCIPGRTQAHAMIQREVDPWLADQISDKAMVTMLINVLFPILPTRPGWLFPRIAPTDRCQYTPQDYCVDLITEDNVRALLDSRPWEVLERAANADPISFEDDVGGRLGVAIQRYQTHEPDCLQSYWEPTHSFVITPAMMKQHPWLAIYKKERNNRRSHAGVHWKAFLEIFILAMREGWCDLDLLLDPFFLHFPKRSETVMWYPGLASRQANLRDPNLHRAEPTDLLEALDEANSEDPWRNHFRDTPEKHPACSISRLKDKFFGIQAQDAA
;
A
#
# COMPACT_ATOMS: atom_id res chain seq x y z
N MET A 1 -8.07 27.98 1.98
CA MET A 1 -6.98 28.97 2.07
C MET A 1 -5.80 28.44 1.27
N LYS A 2 -5.03 29.32 0.60
CA LYS A 2 -3.78 28.96 -0.10
C LYS A 2 -2.60 29.10 0.89
N PRO A 3 -1.44 28.48 0.62
CA PRO A 3 -0.29 28.67 1.50
C PRO A 3 0.27 30.08 1.30
N VAL A 4 0.85 30.67 2.35
CA VAL A 4 1.51 32.00 2.32
C VAL A 4 2.61 32.03 1.25
N ALA A 5 3.41 30.97 1.23
CA ALA A 5 4.37 30.67 0.18
C ALA A 5 4.31 29.16 -0.12
N PRO A 6 4.57 28.74 -1.36
CA PRO A 6 4.62 27.32 -1.64
C PRO A 6 5.81 26.61 -0.97
N PHE A 7 5.66 25.33 -0.64
CA PHE A 7 6.65 24.56 0.13
C PHE A 7 8.03 24.46 -0.53
N ALA A 8 8.10 24.52 -1.87
CA ALA A 8 9.35 24.46 -2.61
C ALA A 8 9.29 25.26 -3.91
N ARG A 9 10.47 25.59 -4.45
CA ARG A 9 10.62 26.13 -5.80
C ARG A 9 10.04 25.14 -6.81
N GLY A 10 9.44 25.66 -7.89
CA GLY A 10 8.70 24.84 -8.85
C GLY A 10 9.50 23.74 -9.54
N GLU A 11 10.82 23.95 -9.70
CA GLU A 11 11.78 23.00 -10.29
C GLU A 11 12.14 21.85 -9.34
N LEU A 12 11.97 22.03 -8.02
CA LEU A 12 12.22 20.98 -7.02
C LEU A 12 10.99 20.09 -6.77
N CYS A 13 9.85 20.48 -7.32
CA CYS A 13 8.60 19.74 -7.15
C CYS A 13 8.59 18.51 -8.06
N ILE A 14 8.03 17.42 -7.54
CA ILE A 14 7.85 16.16 -8.27
C ILE A 14 6.34 15.90 -8.44
N PRO A 15 5.79 15.85 -9.67
CA PRO A 15 6.41 16.34 -10.89
C PRO A 15 6.54 17.87 -10.86
N GLY A 16 7.12 18.46 -11.91
CA GLY A 16 7.29 19.92 -11.96
C GLY A 16 6.00 20.69 -11.69
N ARG A 17 6.11 21.83 -10.99
CA ARG A 17 4.92 22.56 -10.53
C ARG A 17 4.13 23.19 -11.68
N THR A 18 4.75 24.17 -12.34
CA THR A 18 4.12 25.00 -13.39
C THR A 18 4.34 24.40 -14.77
N GLN A 19 5.52 23.81 -14.99
CA GLN A 19 5.91 23.22 -16.25
C GLN A 19 6.49 21.83 -16.00
N ALA A 20 6.21 20.93 -16.93
CA ALA A 20 6.85 19.64 -17.02
C ALA A 20 8.34 19.83 -17.34
N HIS A 21 9.18 18.95 -16.80
CA HIS A 21 10.61 18.95 -17.08
C HIS A 21 11.18 17.54 -16.91
N ALA A 22 12.31 17.30 -17.54
CA ALA A 22 12.97 15.99 -17.49
C ALA A 22 13.40 15.66 -16.06
N MET A 23 12.90 14.55 -15.54
CA MET A 23 13.24 14.04 -14.21
C MET A 23 14.40 13.07 -14.30
N ILE A 24 15.33 13.16 -13.34
CA ILE A 24 16.42 12.20 -13.23
C ILE A 24 15.96 11.04 -12.33
N GLN A 25 15.98 9.82 -12.86
CA GLN A 25 15.43 8.63 -12.17
C GLN A 25 15.98 8.40 -10.76
N ARG A 26 17.28 8.68 -10.52
CA ARG A 26 17.88 8.53 -9.19
C ARG A 26 17.37 9.56 -8.17
N GLU A 27 16.88 10.70 -8.63
CA GLU A 27 16.45 11.82 -7.79
C GLU A 27 14.97 11.70 -7.43
N VAL A 28 14.18 11.10 -8.31
CA VAL A 28 12.74 10.88 -8.12
C VAL A 28 12.39 9.47 -7.66
N ASP A 29 13.38 8.58 -7.48
CA ASP A 29 13.18 7.22 -6.99
C ASP A 29 12.33 7.20 -5.70
N PRO A 30 11.24 6.44 -5.59
CA PRO A 30 10.81 5.30 -6.40
C PRO A 30 9.90 5.65 -7.57
N TRP A 31 9.61 6.93 -7.85
CA TRP A 31 8.79 7.29 -9.01
C TRP A 31 9.50 6.93 -10.32
N LEU A 32 8.72 6.55 -11.32
CA LEU A 32 9.21 6.28 -12.67
C LEU A 32 9.34 7.60 -13.43
N ALA A 33 10.59 8.04 -13.65
CA ALA A 33 10.89 9.35 -14.22
C ALA A 33 10.25 9.58 -15.59
N ASP A 34 10.23 8.55 -16.43
CA ASP A 34 9.60 8.55 -17.75
C ASP A 34 8.08 8.79 -17.69
N GLN A 35 7.41 8.38 -16.61
CA GLN A 35 5.96 8.55 -16.43
C GLN A 35 5.57 9.91 -15.86
N ILE A 36 6.50 10.61 -15.21
CA ILE A 36 6.23 11.89 -14.54
C ILE A 36 6.89 13.11 -15.21
N SER A 37 7.89 12.91 -16.07
CA SER A 37 8.66 14.00 -16.70
C SER A 37 7.82 14.91 -17.60
N ASP A 38 6.73 14.40 -18.18
CA ASP A 38 5.84 15.15 -19.05
C ASP A 38 4.60 15.71 -18.32
N LYS A 39 4.56 15.59 -16.98
CA LYS A 39 3.45 16.04 -16.15
C LYS A 39 3.81 17.33 -15.43
N ALA A 40 2.80 18.15 -15.18
CA ALA A 40 2.90 19.31 -14.30
C ALA A 40 1.80 19.27 -13.25
N MET A 41 2.12 19.65 -12.01
CA MET A 41 1.14 19.65 -10.92
C MET A 41 -0.04 20.59 -11.22
N VAL A 42 0.22 21.77 -11.80
CA VAL A 42 -0.81 22.78 -12.09
C VAL A 42 -1.89 22.27 -13.06
N THR A 43 -1.52 21.38 -13.98
CA THR A 43 -2.43 20.78 -14.96
C THR A 43 -2.84 19.35 -14.58
N MET A 44 -2.31 18.78 -13.48
CA MET A 44 -2.55 17.39 -13.08
C MET A 44 -4.03 17.09 -12.92
N LEU A 45 -4.53 16.05 -13.59
CA LEU A 45 -5.92 15.62 -13.51
C LEU A 45 -6.03 14.25 -12.85
N ILE A 46 -7.19 13.96 -12.26
CA ILE A 46 -7.42 12.68 -11.57
C ILE A 46 -7.33 11.48 -12.51
N ASN A 47 -7.79 11.61 -13.76
CA ASN A 47 -7.68 10.56 -14.78
C ASN A 47 -6.23 10.34 -15.26
N VAL A 48 -5.32 11.27 -14.97
CA VAL A 48 -3.88 11.10 -15.20
C VAL A 48 -3.25 10.44 -13.98
N LEU A 49 -3.44 10.99 -12.77
CA LEU A 49 -2.78 10.52 -11.56
C LEU A 49 -3.25 9.13 -11.10
N PHE A 50 -4.56 8.90 -11.04
CA PHE A 50 -5.14 7.69 -10.45
C PHE A 50 -4.71 6.40 -11.14
N PRO A 51 -4.68 6.29 -12.49
CA PRO A 51 -4.30 5.04 -13.14
C PRO A 51 -2.79 4.74 -13.07
N ILE A 52 -1.95 5.78 -12.93
CA ILE A 52 -0.52 5.65 -13.20
C ILE A 52 0.37 5.77 -11.98
N LEU A 53 -0.14 5.95 -10.75
CA LEU A 53 0.65 6.16 -9.51
C LEU A 53 2.04 5.48 -9.60
N PRO A 54 3.10 6.20 -10.00
CA PRO A 54 4.16 5.61 -10.81
C PRO A 54 5.31 5.08 -9.96
N THR A 55 5.03 4.50 -8.79
CA THR A 55 6.09 3.85 -8.01
C THR A 55 6.67 2.66 -8.78
N ARG A 56 7.98 2.46 -8.72
CA ARG A 56 8.65 1.31 -9.32
C ARG A 56 8.07 0.03 -8.69
N PRO A 57 7.59 -0.94 -9.48
CA PRO A 57 7.15 -2.22 -8.92
C PRO A 57 8.33 -2.90 -8.24
N GLY A 58 8.13 -3.40 -7.02
CA GLY A 58 9.22 -3.90 -6.19
C GLY A 58 9.67 -2.93 -5.09
N TRP A 59 9.18 -1.68 -5.08
CA TRP A 59 9.54 -0.72 -4.05
C TRP A 59 8.86 -1.01 -2.70
N LEU A 60 7.53 -1.01 -2.66
CA LEU A 60 6.76 -1.27 -1.44
C LEU A 60 6.38 -2.75 -1.31
N PHE A 61 5.92 -3.34 -2.40
CA PHE A 61 5.57 -4.76 -2.46
C PHE A 61 6.56 -5.52 -3.34
N PRO A 62 6.87 -6.79 -3.03
CA PRO A 62 7.87 -7.54 -3.76
C PRO A 62 7.50 -7.73 -5.22
N ARG A 63 8.51 -7.73 -6.09
CA ARG A 63 8.36 -8.03 -7.51
C ARG A 63 9.38 -9.09 -7.90
N ILE A 64 8.90 -10.31 -8.14
CA ILE A 64 9.74 -11.39 -8.65
C ILE A 64 9.68 -11.39 -10.18
N ALA A 65 10.84 -11.40 -10.82
CA ALA A 65 10.96 -11.46 -12.27
C ALA A 65 10.28 -12.75 -12.81
N PRO A 66 9.61 -12.72 -13.96
CA PRO A 66 8.90 -13.89 -14.47
C PRO A 66 9.75 -15.16 -14.57
N THR A 67 11.04 -15.04 -14.86
CA THR A 67 12.01 -16.14 -14.92
C THR A 67 12.29 -16.79 -13.57
N ASP A 68 12.13 -16.04 -12.49
CA ASP A 68 12.51 -16.44 -11.13
C ASP A 68 11.28 -16.80 -10.30
N ARG A 69 10.07 -16.68 -10.88
CA ARG A 69 8.82 -17.03 -10.21
C ARG A 69 8.73 -18.53 -10.02
N CYS A 70 8.85 -18.98 -8.77
CA CYS A 70 8.44 -20.32 -8.40
C CYS A 70 6.93 -20.49 -8.62
N GLN A 71 6.55 -21.53 -9.34
CA GLN A 71 5.16 -21.97 -9.40
C GLN A 71 4.93 -22.97 -8.28
N TYR A 72 4.23 -22.53 -7.23
CA TYR A 72 3.83 -23.42 -6.15
C TYR A 72 2.60 -24.24 -6.54
N THR A 73 2.72 -25.55 -6.35
CA THR A 73 1.65 -26.53 -6.46
C THR A 73 0.95 -26.72 -5.12
N PRO A 74 -0.24 -27.34 -5.06
CA PRO A 74 -0.92 -27.63 -3.78
C PRO A 74 -0.08 -28.43 -2.77
N GLN A 75 0.96 -29.15 -3.21
CA GLN A 75 1.89 -29.89 -2.36
C GLN A 75 2.93 -28.99 -1.66
N ASP A 76 3.13 -27.76 -2.16
CA ASP A 76 4.21 -26.88 -1.69
C ASP A 76 3.84 -26.04 -0.46
N TYR A 77 2.54 -25.91 -0.16
CA TYR A 77 2.00 -25.10 0.94
C TYR A 77 0.77 -25.79 1.54
N CYS A 78 0.32 -25.35 2.71
CA CYS A 78 -0.80 -25.90 3.48
C CYS A 78 -2.17 -25.56 2.85
N VAL A 79 -2.40 -26.06 1.63
CA VAL A 79 -3.58 -25.82 0.81
C VAL A 79 -4.88 -26.25 1.48
N ASP A 80 -4.82 -27.30 2.30
CA ASP A 80 -5.98 -27.87 3.00
C ASP A 80 -6.53 -26.94 4.09
N LEU A 81 -5.76 -25.90 4.49
CA LEU A 81 -6.23 -24.87 5.40
C LEU A 81 -7.25 -23.92 4.76
N ILE A 82 -7.37 -23.90 3.44
CA ILE A 82 -8.27 -22.99 2.69
C ILE A 82 -9.68 -23.60 2.65
N THR A 83 -10.32 -23.66 3.81
CA THR A 83 -11.71 -24.08 4.00
C THR A 83 -12.59 -22.90 4.36
N GLU A 84 -13.92 -23.06 4.27
CA GLU A 84 -14.86 -22.02 4.74
C GLU A 84 -14.63 -21.68 6.22
N ASP A 85 -14.52 -22.68 7.10
CA ASP A 85 -14.41 -22.48 8.54
C ASP A 85 -13.12 -21.72 8.91
N ASN A 86 -11.98 -22.13 8.34
CA ASN A 86 -10.71 -21.46 8.62
C ASN A 86 -10.69 -20.03 8.07
N VAL A 87 -11.24 -19.79 6.87
CA VAL A 87 -11.28 -18.44 6.30
C VAL A 87 -12.23 -17.55 7.11
N ARG A 88 -13.35 -18.07 7.60
CA ARG A 88 -14.23 -17.33 8.51
C ARG A 88 -13.55 -17.02 9.83
N ALA A 89 -12.94 -18.00 10.48
CA ALA A 89 -12.19 -17.80 11.72
C ALA A 89 -11.10 -16.74 11.56
N LEU A 90 -10.37 -16.77 10.43
CA LEU A 90 -9.41 -15.74 10.08
C LEU A 90 -10.07 -14.36 9.99
N LEU A 91 -11.17 -14.19 9.24
CA LEU A 91 -11.83 -12.89 9.11
C LEU A 91 -12.45 -12.41 10.43
N ASP A 92 -12.98 -13.31 11.24
CA ASP A 92 -13.59 -13.01 12.55
C ASP A 92 -12.54 -12.51 13.55
N SER A 93 -11.27 -12.89 13.40
CA SER A 93 -10.15 -12.35 14.17
C SER A 93 -9.76 -10.91 13.80
N ARG A 94 -10.32 -10.37 12.71
CA ARG A 94 -10.08 -9.00 12.21
C ARG A 94 -8.58 -8.69 11.99
N PRO A 95 -7.87 -9.51 11.19
CA PRO A 95 -6.41 -9.43 11.06
C PRO A 95 -5.91 -8.13 10.42
N TRP A 96 -6.80 -7.36 9.80
CA TRP A 96 -6.49 -6.05 9.24
C TRP A 96 -6.33 -4.95 10.29
N GLU A 97 -6.68 -5.18 11.55
CA GLU A 97 -6.44 -4.21 12.64
C GLU A 97 -4.94 -3.95 12.84
N VAL A 98 -4.07 -4.87 12.43
CA VAL A 98 -2.62 -4.64 12.38
C VAL A 98 -2.23 -3.45 11.48
N LEU A 99 -3.10 -3.07 10.54
CA LEU A 99 -2.87 -1.92 9.67
C LEU A 99 -3.25 -0.59 10.31
N GLU A 100 -3.91 -0.60 11.48
CA GLU A 100 -4.23 0.61 12.22
C GLU A 100 -2.95 1.39 12.52
N ARG A 101 -3.04 2.71 12.39
CA ARG A 101 -1.92 3.58 12.73
C ARG A 101 -1.67 3.51 14.23
N ALA A 102 -0.44 3.22 14.62
CA ALA A 102 -0.01 3.41 15.99
C ALA A 102 -0.16 4.89 16.39
N ALA A 103 -0.61 5.14 17.62
CA ALA A 103 -0.89 6.49 18.11
C ALA A 103 0.31 7.45 18.09
N ASN A 104 1.52 6.91 17.96
CA ASN A 104 2.80 7.64 17.89
C ASN A 104 3.54 7.47 16.55
N ALA A 105 2.87 6.92 15.52
CA ALA A 105 3.43 6.84 14.18
C ALA A 105 3.24 8.18 13.46
N ASP A 106 4.14 9.11 13.76
CA ASP A 106 4.20 10.40 13.11
C ASP A 106 4.56 10.24 11.62
N PRO A 107 3.92 11.00 10.72
CA PRO A 107 4.36 11.06 9.33
C PRO A 107 5.81 11.54 9.24
N ILE A 108 6.55 11.04 8.25
CA ILE A 108 7.96 11.40 8.08
C ILE A 108 8.16 12.65 7.21
N SER A 109 7.13 13.06 6.46
CA SER A 109 7.22 14.11 5.45
C SER A 109 6.37 15.35 5.71
N PHE A 110 5.42 15.32 6.65
CA PHE A 110 4.55 16.47 6.97
C PHE A 110 4.13 16.50 8.45
N GLU A 111 3.67 17.67 8.91
CA GLU A 111 3.05 17.84 10.22
C GLU A 111 1.55 17.49 10.14
N ASP A 112 1.04 16.73 11.12
CA ASP A 112 -0.37 16.32 11.14
C ASP A 112 -1.35 17.52 11.20
N ASP A 113 -0.89 18.69 11.64
CA ASP A 113 -1.67 19.93 11.80
C ASP A 113 -1.38 21.03 10.78
N VAL A 114 -0.77 20.72 9.62
CA VAL A 114 -0.47 21.68 8.52
C VAL A 114 -1.63 22.64 8.16
N GLY A 115 -2.88 22.21 8.36
CA GLY A 115 -4.06 23.01 8.05
C GLY A 115 -4.25 23.24 6.54
N GLY A 116 -5.10 24.21 6.18
CA GLY A 116 -5.35 24.55 4.77
C GLY A 116 -5.84 23.37 3.92
N ARG A 117 -5.44 23.30 2.64
CA ARG A 117 -5.91 22.25 1.73
C ARG A 117 -5.27 20.89 2.03
N LEU A 118 -4.01 20.87 2.44
CA LEU A 118 -3.31 19.65 2.78
C LEU A 118 -3.88 19.00 4.04
N GLY A 119 -4.15 19.78 5.09
CA GLY A 119 -4.87 19.31 6.28
C GLY A 119 -6.26 18.72 5.94
N VAL A 120 -7.01 19.36 5.03
CA VAL A 120 -8.29 18.80 4.55
C VAL A 120 -8.11 17.46 3.82
N ALA A 121 -7.05 17.29 3.03
CA ALA A 121 -6.74 16.03 2.36
C ALA A 121 -6.38 14.93 3.36
N ILE A 122 -5.51 15.25 4.33
CA ILE A 122 -5.08 14.35 5.42
C ILE A 122 -6.30 13.90 6.24
N GLN A 123 -7.14 14.84 6.67
CA GLN A 123 -8.36 14.54 7.42
C GLN A 123 -9.33 13.67 6.61
N ARG A 124 -9.46 13.94 5.31
CA ARG A 124 -10.28 13.11 4.42
C ARG A 124 -9.77 11.68 4.39
N TYR A 125 -8.45 11.47 4.29
CA TYR A 125 -7.86 10.14 4.33
C TYR A 125 -8.13 9.44 5.66
N GLN A 126 -7.80 10.09 6.79
CA GLN A 126 -8.00 9.56 8.14
C GLN A 126 -9.46 9.17 8.43
N THR A 127 -10.42 9.88 7.84
CA THR A 127 -11.85 9.59 8.03
C THR A 127 -12.25 8.25 7.40
N HIS A 128 -11.62 7.84 6.30
CA HIS A 128 -11.99 6.61 5.56
C HIS A 128 -11.00 5.46 5.75
N GLU A 129 -9.77 5.72 6.21
CA GLU A 129 -8.75 4.69 6.42
C GLU A 129 -9.26 3.54 7.31
N PRO A 130 -9.85 3.78 8.51
CA PRO A 130 -10.33 2.71 9.39
C PRO A 130 -11.36 1.79 8.71
N ASP A 131 -12.29 2.37 7.95
CA ASP A 131 -13.32 1.62 7.22
C ASP A 131 -12.76 0.84 6.02
N CYS A 132 -11.54 1.16 5.59
CA CYS A 132 -10.90 0.56 4.43
C CYS A 132 -9.78 -0.45 4.77
N LEU A 133 -9.40 -0.63 6.04
CA LEU A 133 -8.26 -1.46 6.44
C LEU A 133 -8.34 -2.89 5.89
N GLN A 134 -9.50 -3.53 6.02
CA GLN A 134 -9.73 -4.86 5.45
C GLN A 134 -9.45 -4.90 3.93
N SER A 135 -9.85 -3.85 3.22
CA SER A 135 -9.65 -3.77 1.77
C SER A 135 -8.17 -3.65 1.39
N TYR A 136 -7.34 -3.02 2.23
CA TYR A 136 -5.88 -2.92 2.02
C TYR A 136 -5.14 -4.20 2.41
N TRP A 137 -5.61 -4.89 3.46
CA TRP A 137 -5.03 -6.13 3.95
C TRP A 137 -5.29 -7.33 3.02
N GLU A 138 -6.51 -7.46 2.50
CA GLU A 138 -6.91 -8.61 1.66
C GLU A 138 -6.06 -8.82 0.39
N PRO A 139 -5.59 -7.77 -0.31
CA PRO A 139 -4.66 -7.90 -1.44
C PRO A 139 -3.25 -8.35 -1.08
N THR A 140 -2.73 -8.02 0.11
CA THR A 140 -1.40 -8.46 0.58
C THR A 140 -1.44 -9.87 1.19
N HIS A 141 -2.66 -10.35 1.51
CA HIS A 141 -2.96 -11.67 2.05
C HIS A 141 -3.92 -12.46 1.16
N SER A 142 -3.84 -12.29 -0.16
CA SER A 142 -4.67 -13.05 -1.08
C SER A 142 -4.09 -14.44 -1.30
N PHE A 143 -4.82 -15.49 -0.98
CA PHE A 143 -4.51 -16.88 -1.34
C PHE A 143 -5.32 -17.36 -2.55
N VAL A 144 -4.88 -18.49 -3.13
CA VAL A 144 -5.49 -19.09 -4.32
C VAL A 144 -6.77 -19.84 -3.95
N ILE A 145 -7.93 -19.30 -4.35
CA ILE A 145 -9.24 -19.99 -4.23
C ILE A 145 -9.57 -20.65 -5.57
N THR A 146 -9.47 -21.97 -5.63
CA THR A 146 -9.68 -22.77 -6.86
C THR A 146 -11.17 -23.09 -7.10
N PRO A 147 -11.55 -23.46 -8.34
CA PRO A 147 -12.91 -23.95 -8.62
C PRO A 147 -13.31 -25.18 -7.79
N ALA A 148 -12.36 -26.07 -7.50
CA ALA A 148 -12.61 -27.24 -6.66
C ALA A 148 -12.97 -26.84 -5.22
N MET A 149 -12.20 -25.91 -4.64
CA MET A 149 -12.48 -25.34 -3.32
C MET A 149 -13.85 -24.66 -3.28
N MET A 150 -14.22 -23.87 -4.30
CA MET A 150 -15.55 -23.24 -4.36
C MET A 150 -16.68 -24.25 -4.52
N LYS A 151 -16.43 -25.39 -5.18
CA LYS A 151 -17.43 -26.47 -5.27
C LYS A 151 -17.64 -27.15 -3.92
N GLN A 152 -16.57 -27.34 -3.15
CA GLN A 152 -16.61 -27.93 -1.82
C GLN A 152 -17.15 -26.96 -0.75
N HIS A 153 -16.79 -25.67 -0.88
CA HIS A 153 -17.14 -24.58 0.02
C HIS A 153 -17.73 -23.42 -0.78
N PRO A 154 -19.03 -23.45 -1.14
CA PRO A 154 -19.67 -22.43 -1.98
C PRO A 154 -19.51 -20.99 -1.47
N TRP A 155 -19.40 -20.82 -0.15
CA TRP A 155 -19.17 -19.50 0.46
C TRP A 155 -17.84 -18.86 0.01
N LEU A 156 -16.80 -19.62 -0.33
CA LEU A 156 -15.53 -19.06 -0.82
C LEU A 156 -15.71 -18.27 -2.14
N ALA A 157 -16.70 -18.63 -2.96
CA ALA A 157 -17.05 -17.86 -4.15
C ALA A 157 -17.68 -16.50 -3.78
N ILE A 158 -18.52 -16.48 -2.75
CA ILE A 158 -19.12 -15.27 -2.20
C ILE A 158 -18.03 -14.38 -1.60
N TYR A 159 -17.17 -14.94 -0.75
CA TYR A 159 -16.04 -14.23 -0.15
C TYR A 159 -15.16 -13.57 -1.22
N LYS A 160 -14.79 -14.30 -2.28
CA LYS A 160 -13.99 -13.77 -3.39
C LYS A 160 -14.66 -12.57 -4.08
N LYS A 161 -15.99 -12.61 -4.26
CA LYS A 161 -16.76 -11.50 -4.82
C LYS A 161 -16.78 -10.31 -3.88
N GLU A 162 -17.07 -10.53 -2.60
CA GLU A 162 -17.16 -9.46 -1.60
C GLU A 162 -15.81 -8.75 -1.39
N ARG A 163 -14.70 -9.50 -1.41
CA ARG A 163 -13.33 -8.94 -1.41
C ARG A 163 -13.11 -7.97 -2.57
N ASN A 164 -13.56 -8.33 -3.78
CA ASN A 164 -13.44 -7.44 -4.94
C ASN A 164 -14.32 -6.20 -4.81
N ASN A 165 -15.53 -6.34 -4.26
CA ASN A 165 -16.43 -5.21 -3.99
C ASN A 165 -15.79 -4.24 -2.99
N ARG A 166 -15.28 -4.75 -1.85
CA ARG A 166 -14.54 -3.97 -0.85
C ARG A 166 -13.38 -3.19 -1.46
N ARG A 167 -12.52 -3.86 -2.25
CA ARG A 167 -11.43 -3.20 -2.97
C ARG A 167 -11.94 -2.08 -3.91
N SER A 168 -13.05 -2.31 -4.61
CA SER A 168 -13.65 -1.29 -5.48
C SER A 168 -14.14 -0.09 -4.68
N HIS A 169 -14.79 -0.31 -3.54
CA HIS A 169 -15.26 0.77 -2.65
C HIS A 169 -14.08 1.58 -2.08
N ALA A 170 -13.06 0.91 -1.56
CA ALA A 170 -11.84 1.58 -1.10
C ALA A 170 -11.17 2.39 -2.23
N GLY A 171 -11.22 1.90 -3.47
CA GLY A 171 -10.77 2.65 -4.66
C GLY A 171 -11.55 3.96 -4.90
N VAL A 172 -12.85 4.00 -4.58
CA VAL A 172 -13.66 5.23 -4.64
C VAL A 172 -13.23 6.22 -3.57
N HIS A 173 -13.01 5.78 -2.32
CA HIS A 173 -12.50 6.63 -1.24
C HIS A 173 -11.10 7.18 -1.58
N TRP A 174 -10.22 6.33 -2.11
CA TRP A 174 -8.90 6.71 -2.56
C TRP A 174 -8.94 7.77 -3.67
N LYS A 175 -9.81 7.60 -4.67
CA LYS A 175 -9.99 8.59 -5.74
C LYS A 175 -10.48 9.94 -5.19
N ALA A 176 -11.44 9.93 -4.27
CA ALA A 176 -11.94 11.15 -3.63
C ALA A 176 -10.85 11.87 -2.84
N PHE A 177 -9.98 11.13 -2.14
CA PHE A 177 -8.78 11.70 -1.52
C PHE A 177 -7.84 12.32 -2.55
N LEU A 178 -7.51 11.61 -3.63
CA LEU A 178 -6.60 12.09 -4.67
C LEU A 178 -7.11 13.37 -5.36
N GLU A 179 -8.41 13.57 -5.49
CA GLU A 179 -8.99 14.81 -6.03
C GLU A 179 -8.65 16.02 -5.15
N ILE A 180 -8.71 15.87 -3.82
CA ILE A 180 -8.31 16.93 -2.88
C ILE A 180 -6.79 17.10 -2.87
N PHE A 181 -6.05 15.99 -2.89
CA PHE A 181 -4.59 15.99 -2.98
C PHE A 181 -4.07 16.73 -4.22
N ILE A 182 -4.70 16.55 -5.39
CA ILE A 182 -4.38 17.29 -6.62
C ILE A 182 -4.56 18.80 -6.41
N LEU A 183 -5.62 19.21 -5.72
CA LEU A 183 -5.81 20.63 -5.39
C LEU A 183 -4.71 21.13 -4.43
N ALA A 184 -4.33 20.34 -3.43
CA ALA A 184 -3.25 20.66 -2.51
C ALA A 184 -1.91 20.86 -3.25
N MET A 185 -1.60 19.95 -4.18
CA MET A 185 -0.44 20.06 -5.07
C MET A 185 -0.50 21.35 -5.91
N ARG A 186 -1.60 21.58 -6.61
CA ARG A 186 -1.79 22.77 -7.48
C ARG A 186 -1.64 24.09 -6.73
N GLU A 187 -2.15 24.15 -5.51
CA GLU A 187 -2.06 25.33 -4.63
C GLU A 187 -0.67 25.46 -3.99
N GLY A 188 0.15 24.40 -4.00
CA GLY A 188 1.53 24.44 -3.57
C GLY A 188 1.82 23.97 -2.15
N TRP A 189 0.93 23.17 -1.58
CA TRP A 189 1.06 22.61 -0.23
C TRP A 189 1.95 21.38 -0.16
N CYS A 190 2.05 20.61 -1.23
CA CYS A 190 2.87 19.40 -1.30
C CYS A 190 3.14 19.09 -2.75
N ASP A 191 3.92 18.04 -3.00
CA ASP A 191 4.03 17.41 -4.31
C ASP A 191 3.74 15.92 -4.21
N LEU A 192 4.00 15.18 -5.28
CA LEU A 192 3.69 13.76 -5.40
C LEU A 192 4.34 12.91 -4.30
N ASP A 193 5.51 13.31 -3.78
CA ASP A 193 6.23 12.56 -2.75
C ASP A 193 5.42 12.38 -1.46
N LEU A 194 4.39 13.19 -1.21
CA LEU A 194 3.49 13.00 -0.05
C LEU A 194 2.92 11.57 -0.02
N LEU A 195 2.60 11.00 -1.19
CA LEU A 195 2.04 9.66 -1.28
C LEU A 195 3.04 8.54 -0.95
N LEU A 196 4.34 8.85 -0.81
CA LEU A 196 5.35 7.89 -0.38
C LEU A 196 5.40 7.74 1.14
N ASP A 197 4.80 8.67 1.88
CA ASP A 197 4.80 8.64 3.33
C ASP A 197 4.11 7.35 3.84
N PRO A 198 4.70 6.64 4.83
CA PRO A 198 4.08 5.48 5.46
C PRO A 198 2.68 5.73 6.02
N PHE A 199 2.30 7.00 6.21
CA PHE A 199 0.95 7.40 6.52
C PHE A 199 -0.10 6.78 5.57
N PHE A 200 0.19 6.71 4.27
CA PHE A 200 -0.75 6.24 3.26
C PHE A 200 -0.57 4.76 2.92
N LEU A 201 -1.63 3.97 3.13
CA LEU A 201 -1.72 2.60 2.65
C LEU A 201 -1.91 2.53 1.12
N HIS A 202 -1.23 1.57 0.49
CA HIS A 202 -1.25 1.37 -0.95
C HIS A 202 -1.84 0.00 -1.31
N PHE A 203 -2.41 -0.08 -2.52
CA PHE A 203 -2.78 -1.35 -3.13
C PHE A 203 -1.62 -1.93 -3.93
N PRO A 204 -1.36 -3.24 -3.84
CA PRO A 204 -0.45 -3.92 -4.75
C PRO A 204 -0.88 -3.77 -6.21
N LYS A 205 0.13 -3.52 -7.05
CA LYS A 205 0.05 -3.46 -8.51
C LYS A 205 -0.01 -4.86 -9.09
N ARG A 206 -0.57 -4.98 -10.31
CA ARG A 206 -0.66 -6.26 -11.02
C ARG A 206 0.69 -6.93 -11.31
N SER A 207 1.76 -6.13 -11.38
CA SER A 207 3.13 -6.61 -11.61
C SER A 207 3.81 -7.16 -10.36
N GLU A 208 3.28 -6.88 -9.17
CA GLU A 208 3.85 -7.28 -7.88
C GLU A 208 3.39 -8.69 -7.48
N THR A 209 4.20 -9.35 -6.66
CA THR A 209 4.11 -10.78 -6.35
C THR A 209 3.71 -10.96 -4.88
N VAL A 210 2.43 -10.73 -4.59
CA VAL A 210 1.90 -10.66 -3.22
C VAL A 210 1.05 -11.86 -2.80
N MET A 211 0.97 -12.89 -3.65
CA MET A 211 0.16 -14.07 -3.36
C MET A 211 0.62 -14.73 -2.05
N TRP A 212 -0.32 -15.02 -1.17
CA TRP A 212 -0.07 -15.74 0.06
C TRP A 212 -0.34 -17.23 -0.13
N TYR A 213 0.64 -18.05 0.26
CA TYR A 213 0.57 -19.50 0.28
C TYR A 213 0.68 -19.92 1.74
N PRO A 214 -0.43 -20.28 2.43
CA PRO A 214 -0.42 -20.58 3.86
C PRO A 214 0.57 -21.71 4.21
N GLY A 215 1.39 -21.54 5.25
CA GLY A 215 2.35 -22.56 5.69
C GLY A 215 3.47 -22.86 4.68
N LEU A 216 3.75 -21.94 3.75
CA LEU A 216 4.76 -22.15 2.72
C LEU A 216 6.16 -22.30 3.33
N ALA A 217 6.52 -21.50 4.34
CA ALA A 217 7.88 -21.51 4.87
C ALA A 217 8.18 -22.81 5.62
N SER A 218 7.29 -23.21 6.53
CA SER A 218 7.37 -24.50 7.23
C SER A 218 7.34 -25.69 6.27
N ARG A 219 6.38 -25.74 5.34
CA ARG A 219 6.27 -26.86 4.40
C ARG A 219 7.48 -26.98 3.47
N GLN A 220 7.96 -25.86 2.92
CA GLN A 220 9.17 -25.88 2.08
C GLN A 220 10.42 -26.30 2.86
N ALA A 221 10.52 -25.93 4.14
CA ALA A 221 11.62 -26.38 4.98
C ALA A 221 11.60 -27.91 5.18
N ASN A 222 10.41 -28.48 5.45
CA ASN A 222 10.23 -29.94 5.57
C ASN A 222 10.47 -30.69 4.26
N LEU A 223 10.06 -30.13 3.13
CA LEU A 223 10.30 -30.72 1.81
C LEU A 223 11.79 -30.72 1.45
N ARG A 224 12.55 -29.72 1.89
CA ARG A 224 14.01 -29.62 1.66
C ARG A 224 14.80 -30.52 2.59
N ASP A 225 14.39 -30.63 3.85
CA ASP A 225 14.98 -31.53 4.84
C ASP A 225 13.89 -32.35 5.55
N PRO A 226 13.64 -33.59 5.11
CA PRO A 226 12.63 -34.46 5.70
C PRO A 226 12.86 -34.80 7.18
N ASN A 227 14.07 -34.60 7.72
CA ASN A 227 14.38 -34.85 9.13
C ASN A 227 14.18 -33.61 10.02
N LEU A 228 13.90 -32.44 9.43
CA LEU A 228 13.71 -31.20 10.18
C LEU A 228 12.45 -31.26 11.06
N HIS A 229 11.39 -31.91 10.56
CA HIS A 229 10.09 -32.06 11.21
C HIS A 229 9.56 -30.75 11.83
N ARG A 230 9.71 -29.62 11.11
CA ARG A 230 9.17 -28.33 11.53
C ARG A 230 7.65 -28.42 11.59
N ALA A 231 7.05 -27.95 12.68
CA ALA A 231 5.61 -27.87 12.80
C ALA A 231 5.03 -26.96 11.70
N GLU A 232 4.04 -27.48 10.97
CA GLU A 232 3.27 -26.72 9.99
C GLU A 232 2.02 -26.11 10.66
N PRO A 233 1.54 -24.95 10.19
CA PRO A 233 0.32 -24.33 10.70
C PRO A 233 -0.88 -25.27 10.65
N THR A 234 -1.67 -25.26 11.72
CA THR A 234 -2.90 -26.05 11.85
C THR A 234 -4.15 -25.27 11.44
N ASP A 235 -4.06 -23.94 11.40
CA ASP A 235 -5.09 -23.04 10.90
C ASP A 235 -4.50 -21.83 10.14
N LEU A 236 -5.38 -20.97 9.62
CA LEU A 236 -4.95 -19.78 8.87
C LEU A 236 -4.41 -18.65 9.74
N LEU A 237 -4.65 -18.65 11.06
CA LEU A 237 -4.09 -17.66 11.98
C LEU A 237 -2.61 -17.97 12.24
N GLU A 238 -2.27 -19.22 12.53
CA GLU A 238 -0.88 -19.65 12.65
C GLU A 238 -0.10 -19.44 11.34
N ALA A 239 -0.76 -19.69 10.19
CA ALA A 239 -0.15 -19.44 8.89
C ALA A 239 0.02 -17.94 8.59
N LEU A 240 -0.84 -17.08 9.15
CA LEU A 240 -0.71 -15.62 9.04
C LEU A 240 0.50 -15.14 9.84
N ASP A 241 0.68 -15.63 11.07
CA ASP A 241 1.82 -15.29 11.92
C ASP A 241 3.15 -15.70 11.29
N GLU A 242 3.20 -16.89 10.68
CA GLU A 242 4.36 -17.34 9.88
C GLU A 242 4.64 -16.34 8.75
N ALA A 243 3.62 -15.98 7.96
CA ALA A 243 3.80 -15.11 6.81
C ALA A 243 4.22 -13.68 7.20
N ASN A 244 3.63 -13.11 8.24
CA ASN A 244 3.96 -11.76 8.71
C ASN A 244 5.39 -11.67 9.29
N SER A 245 5.85 -12.75 9.92
CA SER A 245 7.22 -12.85 10.44
C SER A 245 8.26 -12.86 9.31
N GLU A 246 7.97 -13.58 8.22
CA GLU A 246 8.87 -13.70 7.06
C GLU A 246 8.81 -12.46 6.14
N ASP A 247 7.63 -11.85 6.00
CA ASP A 247 7.33 -10.80 5.02
C ASP A 247 6.71 -9.54 5.69
N PRO A 248 7.51 -8.63 6.29
CA PRO A 248 6.98 -7.42 6.95
C PRO A 248 6.17 -6.48 6.04
N TRP A 249 6.38 -6.55 4.72
CA TRP A 249 5.63 -5.78 3.72
C TRP A 249 4.14 -6.15 3.67
N ARG A 250 3.76 -7.34 4.17
CA ARG A 250 2.36 -7.80 4.19
C ARG A 250 1.45 -6.91 5.02
N ASN A 251 2.00 -6.36 6.11
CA ASN A 251 1.35 -5.41 7.00
C ASN A 251 1.73 -3.97 6.69
N HIS A 252 2.20 -3.68 5.47
CA HIS A 252 2.67 -2.35 5.06
C HIS A 252 3.74 -1.79 6.02
N PHE A 253 4.54 -2.67 6.64
CA PHE A 253 5.52 -2.32 7.66
C PHE A 253 4.93 -1.65 8.91
N ARG A 254 3.62 -1.75 9.19
CA ARG A 254 2.98 -1.14 10.37
C ARG A 254 3.56 -1.69 11.69
N ASP A 255 3.96 -2.96 11.72
CA ASP A 255 4.64 -3.57 12.88
C ASP A 255 6.13 -3.21 12.99
N THR A 256 6.74 -2.73 11.90
CA THR A 256 8.17 -2.33 11.85
C THR A 256 8.34 -1.03 11.06
N PRO A 257 7.76 0.10 11.53
CA PRO A 257 7.70 1.34 10.75
C PRO A 257 9.08 1.84 10.30
N GLU A 258 10.11 1.62 11.11
CA GLU A 258 11.50 1.97 10.82
C GLU A 258 12.08 1.23 9.61
N LYS A 259 11.51 0.08 9.25
CA LYS A 259 11.91 -0.71 8.07
C LYS A 259 11.14 -0.32 6.81
N HIS A 260 10.18 0.61 6.90
CA HIS A 260 9.42 1.02 5.72
C HIS A 260 10.37 1.63 4.66
N PRO A 261 10.28 1.23 3.38
CA PRO A 261 11.20 1.70 2.32
C PRO A 261 11.28 3.23 2.17
N ALA A 262 10.21 3.93 2.51
CA ALA A 262 10.18 5.40 2.50
C ALA A 262 11.17 6.05 3.49
N CYS A 263 11.48 5.38 4.61
CA CYS A 263 12.46 5.87 5.59
C CYS A 263 13.89 5.96 5.01
N SER A 264 14.17 5.26 3.90
CA SER A 264 15.45 5.32 3.19
C SER A 264 15.51 6.43 2.12
N ILE A 265 14.41 7.17 1.90
CA ILE A 265 14.34 8.23 0.88
C ILE A 265 14.74 9.56 1.53
N SER A 266 16.01 9.96 1.37
CA SER A 266 16.55 11.17 2.03
C SER A 266 15.78 12.45 1.72
N ARG A 267 15.18 12.60 0.53
CA ARG A 267 14.43 13.80 0.15
C ARG A 267 13.04 13.90 0.77
N LEU A 268 12.52 12.81 1.35
CA LEU A 268 11.17 12.73 1.87
C LEU A 268 11.09 13.30 3.29
N LYS A 269 12.16 13.13 4.06
CA LYS A 269 12.23 13.58 5.46
C LYS A 269 11.97 15.09 5.56
N ASP A 270 11.00 15.45 6.40
CA ASP A 270 10.61 16.82 6.72
C ASP A 270 10.21 17.69 5.50
N LYS A 271 9.92 17.06 4.35
CA LYS A 271 9.81 17.75 3.05
C LYS A 271 8.71 18.82 2.99
N PHE A 272 7.60 18.61 3.69
CA PHE A 272 6.41 19.46 3.67
C PHE A 272 6.12 20.14 5.02
N PHE A 273 7.13 20.27 5.88
CA PHE A 273 7.00 20.93 7.18
C PHE A 273 6.99 22.46 7.08
N GLY A 274 6.36 23.12 8.05
CA GLY A 274 6.44 24.58 8.21
C GLY A 274 5.64 25.40 7.19
N ILE A 275 4.67 24.79 6.51
CA ILE A 275 3.83 25.47 5.52
C ILE A 275 2.68 26.18 6.23
N GLN A 276 2.61 27.50 6.10
CA GLN A 276 1.58 28.30 6.75
C GLN A 276 0.41 28.59 5.81
N ALA A 277 -0.81 28.49 6.33
CA ALA A 277 -2.00 28.98 5.64
C ALA A 277 -2.04 30.51 5.66
N GLN A 278 -2.49 31.13 4.57
CA GLN A 278 -2.92 32.53 4.63
C GLN A 278 -4.14 32.63 5.55
N ASP A 279 -4.10 33.55 6.51
CA ASP A 279 -5.26 33.83 7.37
C ASP A 279 -6.48 34.16 6.53
N ALA A 280 -7.65 33.68 6.97
CA ALA A 280 -8.91 34.02 6.32
C ALA A 280 -9.20 35.52 6.58
N ALA A 281 -9.01 36.35 5.57
CA ALA A 281 -9.47 37.74 5.57
C ALA A 281 -11.01 37.82 5.59
#